data_AF-A0A973CQR6-F1
#
_entry.id   AF-A0A973CQR6-F1
#
_cell.length_a   1.000
_cell.length_b   1.000
_cell.length_c   1.000
_cell.angle_alpha   90.00
_cell.angle_beta   90.00
_cell.angle_gamma   90.00
#
_symmetry.space_group_name_H-M   'P 1'
#
loop_
_entity.id
_entity.type
_entity.pdbx_description
1 polymer ?
#
loop_
_entity_poly.entity_id
_entity_poly.type
_entity_poly.pdbx_seq_one_letter_code
_entity_poly.pdbx_strand_id
1 'polypeptide(L)'
;MTEEDIYLFDLQGFIVLKNVVKDEWIKSANKRLDDFEVMDPERYPEPLVLGTPKTDDNLYISNILEGGSEFVPFMDIPDVLGTIERITGGGYRLK
;
A
#
# COMPACT_ATOMS: atom_id res chain seq x y z
N MET A 1 -1.95 18.40 7.32
CA MET A 1 -2.70 18.84 6.13
C MET A 1 -3.08 20.30 6.32
N THR A 2 -2.67 21.15 5.39
CA THR A 2 -2.97 22.60 5.38
C THR A 2 -4.26 22.89 4.59
N GLU A 3 -4.76 24.12 4.64
CA GLU A 3 -5.87 24.54 3.76
C GLU A 3 -5.47 24.51 2.28
N GLU A 4 -4.21 24.81 1.97
CA GLU A 4 -3.66 24.70 0.63
C GLU A 4 -3.67 23.26 0.12
N ASP A 5 -3.31 22.30 0.97
CA ASP A 5 -3.37 20.87 0.64
C ASP A 5 -4.80 20.41 0.31
N ILE A 6 -5.80 20.89 1.06
CA ILE A 6 -7.22 20.62 0.81
C ILE A 6 -7.63 21.20 -0.55
N TYR A 7 -7.28 22.45 -0.80
CA TYR A 7 -7.60 23.12 -2.05
C TYR A 7 -6.97 22.42 -3.27
N LEU A 8 -5.70 22.00 -3.15
CA LEU A 8 -5.02 21.25 -4.21
C LEU A 8 -5.66 19.89 -4.44
N PHE A 9 -6.07 19.19 -3.39
CA PHE A 9 -6.81 17.95 -3.51
C PHE A 9 -8.15 18.15 -4.24
N ASP A 10 -8.92 19.19 -3.89
CA ASP A 10 -10.20 19.50 -4.55
C ASP A 10 -10.02 19.85 -6.03
N LEU A 11 -8.92 20.53 -6.38
CA LEU A 11 -8.60 20.93 -7.75
C LEU A 11 -8.07 19.77 -8.61
N GLN A 12 -7.25 18.89 -8.04
CA GLN A 12 -6.48 17.88 -8.78
C GLN A 12 -7.04 16.45 -8.64
N GLY A 13 -7.86 16.19 -7.61
CA GLY A 13 -8.39 14.87 -7.28
C GLY A 13 -7.40 13.94 -6.58
N PHE A 14 -6.20 14.43 -6.22
CA PHE A 14 -5.19 13.66 -5.47
C PHE A 14 -4.32 14.57 -4.61
N ILE A 15 -3.63 13.98 -3.62
CA ILE A 15 -2.62 14.64 -2.78
C ILE A 15 -1.41 13.72 -2.64
N VAL A 16 -0.21 14.29 -2.56
CA VAL A 16 1.04 13.54 -2.39
C VAL A 16 1.58 13.76 -0.99
N LEU A 17 1.59 12.69 -0.19
CA LEU A 17 2.21 12.69 1.13
C LEU A 17 3.64 12.15 1.03
N LYS A 18 4.63 13.00 1.30
CA LYS A 18 6.05 12.63 1.20
C LYS A 18 6.57 12.16 2.56
N ASN A 19 7.43 11.14 2.54
CA ASN A 19 8.16 10.65 3.72
C ASN A 19 7.26 10.17 4.88
N VAL A 20 6.05 9.69 4.57
CA VAL A 20 5.12 9.14 5.58
C VAL A 20 5.39 7.67 5.91
N VAL A 21 6.13 6.97 5.05
CA VAL A 21 6.55 5.58 5.25
C VAL A 21 7.96 5.57 5.81
N LYS A 22 8.19 4.78 6.86
CA LYS A 22 9.55 4.60 7.42
C LYS A 22 10.43 3.79 6.47
N ASP A 23 11.69 4.17 6.35
CA ASP A 23 12.69 3.47 5.53
C ASP A 23 12.81 1.97 5.86
N GLU A 24 12.70 1.61 7.13
CA GLU A 24 12.74 0.22 7.60
C GLU A 24 11.58 -0.62 7.04
N TRP A 25 10.38 -0.04 6.94
CA TRP A 25 9.21 -0.73 6.40
C TRP A 25 9.34 -0.94 4.89
N ILE A 26 9.82 0.08 4.18
CA ILE A 26 10.11 -0.01 2.74
C ILE A 26 11.11 -1.13 2.47
N LYS A 27 12.23 -1.16 3.21
CA LYS A 27 13.27 -2.18 3.02
C LYS A 27 12.75 -3.58 3.31
N SER A 28 11.96 -3.75 4.36
CA SER A 28 11.39 -5.06 4.72
C SER A 28 10.37 -5.54 3.70
N ALA A 29 9.48 -4.66 3.25
CA ALA A 29 8.46 -4.99 2.25
C ALA A 29 9.10 -5.30 0.88
N ASN A 30 10.07 -4.51 0.43
CA ASN A 30 10.77 -4.75 -0.84
C ASN A 30 11.47 -6.10 -0.82
N LYS A 31 12.18 -6.44 0.26
CA LYS A 31 12.82 -7.76 0.38
C LYS A 31 11.82 -8.90 0.23
N ARG A 32 10.61 -8.74 0.79
CA ARG A 32 9.56 -9.76 0.66
C ARG A 32 8.97 -9.83 -0.74
N LEU A 33 8.86 -8.69 -1.43
CA LEU A 33 8.45 -8.64 -2.83
C LEU A 33 9.50 -9.28 -3.74
N ASP A 34 10.80 -9.06 -3.50
CA ASP A 34 11.89 -9.71 -4.23
C ASP A 34 11.78 -11.25 -4.15
N ASP A 35 11.38 -11.79 -2.99
CA ASP A 35 11.13 -13.22 -2.84
C ASP A 35 9.96 -13.70 -3.72
N PHE A 36 8.87 -12.92 -3.82
CA PHE A 36 7.73 -13.24 -4.68
C PHE A 36 8.04 -13.09 -6.18
N GLU A 37 8.96 -12.21 -6.54
CA GLU A 37 9.43 -12.07 -7.93
C GLU A 37 10.16 -13.32 -8.45
N VAL A 38 10.74 -14.13 -7.57
CA VAL A 38 11.41 -15.38 -7.98
C VAL A 38 10.65 -16.65 -7.60
N MET A 39 9.70 -16.54 -6.68
CA MET A 39 8.88 -17.67 -6.24
C MET A 39 7.83 -18.06 -7.29
N ASP A 40 7.60 -19.36 -7.39
CA ASP A 40 6.49 -19.93 -8.17
C ASP A 40 5.15 -19.52 -7.51
N PRO A 41 4.23 -18.87 -8.26
CA PRO A 41 2.94 -18.45 -7.72
C PRO A 41 2.12 -19.57 -7.05
N GLU A 42 2.29 -20.83 -7.46
CA GLU A 42 1.62 -21.97 -6.80
C GLU A 42 2.09 -22.22 -5.35
N ARG A 43 3.20 -21.60 -4.96
CA ARG A 43 3.78 -21.69 -3.60
C ARG A 43 3.49 -20.49 -2.73
N TYR A 44 2.71 -19.53 -3.23
CA TYR A 44 2.30 -18.39 -2.44
C TYR A 44 1.47 -18.84 -1.23
N PRO A 45 1.57 -18.13 -0.09
CA PRO A 45 0.75 -18.43 1.06
C PRO A 45 -0.72 -18.13 0.73
N GLU A 46 -1.61 -19.10 0.85
CA GLU A 46 -3.06 -18.86 0.69
C GLU A 46 -3.56 -17.85 1.74
N PRO A 47 -4.43 -16.87 1.38
CA PRO A 47 -5.06 -16.64 0.07
C PRO A 47 -4.36 -15.59 -0.82
N LEU A 48 -3.04 -15.42 -0.71
CA LEU A 48 -2.26 -14.53 -1.58
C LEU A 48 -2.23 -15.10 -3.00
N VAL A 49 -2.69 -14.30 -3.96
CA VAL A 49 -2.81 -14.73 -5.36
C VAL A 49 -2.35 -13.63 -6.32
N LEU A 50 -1.99 -14.05 -7.53
CA LEU A 50 -1.81 -13.10 -8.63
C LEU A 50 -3.16 -12.57 -9.10
N GLY A 51 -3.35 -11.26 -9.10
CA GLY A 51 -4.55 -10.65 -9.69
C GLY A 51 -4.46 -10.47 -11.21
N THR A 52 -3.24 -10.45 -11.76
CA THR A 52 -2.99 -10.56 -13.21
C THR A 52 -1.84 -11.54 -13.46
N PRO A 53 -1.73 -12.15 -14.66
CA PRO A 53 -0.56 -12.94 -15.01
C PRO A 53 0.73 -12.14 -14.79
N LYS A 54 1.71 -12.76 -14.13
CA LYS A 54 3.03 -12.19 -13.90
C LYS A 54 3.79 -12.09 -15.21
N THR A 55 4.46 -10.96 -15.44
CA THR A 55 5.39 -10.75 -16.55
C THR A 55 6.72 -10.28 -16.00
N ASP A 56 7.75 -10.23 -16.86
CA ASP A 56 9.08 -9.73 -16.46
C ASP A 56 9.03 -8.28 -15.94
N ASP A 57 8.04 -7.49 -16.38
CA ASP A 57 7.88 -6.08 -16.01
C ASP A 57 6.76 -5.81 -14.98
N ASN A 58 5.96 -6.82 -14.60
CA ASN A 58 4.78 -6.61 -13.77
C ASN A 58 4.47 -7.77 -12.83
N LEU A 59 4.38 -7.43 -11.54
CA LEU A 59 3.92 -8.30 -10.46
C LEU A 59 2.70 -7.66 -9.79
N TYR A 60 1.51 -8.20 -10.03
CA TYR A 60 0.27 -7.75 -9.39
C TYR A 60 -0.24 -8.81 -8.42
N ILE A 61 -0.07 -8.55 -7.12
CA ILE A 61 -0.48 -9.43 -6.03
C ILE A 61 -1.74 -8.90 -5.35
N SER A 62 -2.73 -9.77 -5.21
CA SER A 62 -3.92 -9.56 -4.39
C SER A 62 -3.73 -10.19 -3.01
N ASN A 63 -4.38 -9.62 -1.98
CA ASN A 63 -4.29 -10.08 -0.59
C ASN A 63 -2.85 -10.04 -0.03
N ILE A 64 -2.09 -8.99 -0.36
CA ILE A 64 -0.67 -8.86 0.03
C ILE A 64 -0.41 -8.94 1.54
N LEU A 65 -1.40 -8.62 2.37
CA LEU A 65 -1.31 -8.74 3.83
C LEU A 65 -1.03 -10.17 4.29
N GLU A 66 -1.47 -11.16 3.52
CA GLU A 66 -1.24 -12.59 3.75
C GLU A 66 0.17 -13.02 3.34
N GLY A 67 0.87 -12.13 2.62
CA GLY A 67 2.23 -12.33 2.15
C GLY A 67 3.28 -12.18 3.24
N GLY A 68 2.99 -11.50 4.34
CA GLY A 68 3.92 -11.32 5.45
C GLY A 68 3.55 -10.17 6.38
N SER A 69 4.07 -10.23 7.61
CA SER A 69 3.84 -9.21 8.65
C SER A 69 4.35 -7.82 8.27
N GLU A 70 5.34 -7.76 7.39
CA GLU A 70 5.99 -6.57 6.86
C GLU A 70 5.05 -5.63 6.10
N PHE A 71 3.90 -6.12 5.61
CA PHE A 71 2.88 -5.29 4.95
C PHE A 71 1.87 -4.67 5.93
N VAL A 72 1.73 -5.21 7.14
CA VAL A 72 0.76 -4.73 8.14
C VAL A 72 0.95 -3.26 8.52
N PRO A 73 2.18 -2.74 8.74
CA PRO A 73 2.39 -1.34 9.10
C PRO A 73 1.85 -0.33 8.07
N PHE A 74 1.71 -0.72 6.81
CA PHE A 74 1.22 0.16 5.74
C PHE A 74 -0.29 0.42 5.83
N MET A 75 -1.04 -0.41 6.56
CA MET A 75 -2.48 -0.23 6.76
C MET A 75 -2.80 0.99 7.63
N ASP A 76 -1.92 1.28 8.60
CA ASP A 76 -2.22 2.18 9.70
C ASP A 76 -1.24 3.36 9.81
N ILE A 77 -0.76 3.87 8.66
CA ILE A 77 0.15 5.02 8.63
C ILE A 77 -0.59 6.26 9.14
N PRO A 78 -0.25 6.83 10.32
CA PRO A 78 -1.07 7.86 10.96
C PRO A 78 -1.33 9.09 10.08
N ASP A 79 -0.31 9.54 9.34
CA ASP A 79 -0.42 10.69 8.44
C ASP A 79 -1.37 10.42 7.26
N VAL A 80 -1.41 9.18 6.77
CA VAL A 80 -2.34 8.75 5.72
C VAL A 80 -3.75 8.67 6.28
N LEU A 81 -3.92 8.03 7.44
CA LEU A 81 -5.22 7.87 8.08
C LEU A 81 -5.86 9.23 8.43
N GLY A 82 -5.07 10.14 9.01
CA GLY A 82 -5.54 11.50 9.31
C GLY A 82 -5.87 12.31 8.06
N THR A 83 -5.17 12.07 6.94
CA THR A 83 -5.49 12.66 5.65
C THR A 83 -6.81 12.12 5.10
N ILE A 84 -7.01 10.79 5.13
CA ILE A 84 -8.27 10.17 4.70
C ILE A 84 -9.43 10.69 5.52
N GLU A 85 -9.35 10.65 6.85
CA GLU A 85 -10.40 11.13 7.76
C GLU A 85 -10.77 12.60 7.48
N ARG A 86 -9.77 13.44 7.24
CA ARG A 86 -9.99 14.86 6.93
C ARG A 86 -10.70 15.07 5.59
N ILE A 87 -10.36 14.28 4.57
CA ILE A 87 -10.93 14.40 3.22
C ILE A 87 -12.34 13.80 3.17
N THR A 88 -12.54 12.62 3.74
CA THR A 88 -13.82 11.89 3.66
C THR A 88 -14.84 12.39 4.68
N GLY A 89 -14.39 13.08 5.74
CA GLY A 89 -15.25 13.55 6.83
C GLY A 89 -15.88 12.44 7.65
N GLY A 90 -15.34 11.21 7.59
CA GLY A 90 -15.92 10.05 8.27
C GLY A 90 -15.03 8.80 8.23
N GLY A 91 -15.56 7.70 8.78
CA GLY A 91 -14.85 6.42 8.87
C GLY A 91 -14.61 5.80 7.49
N TYR A 92 -13.41 5.25 7.29
CA TYR A 92 -13.05 4.46 6.12
C TYR A 92 -12.84 3.00 6.53
N ARG A 93 -12.99 2.08 5.57
CA ARG A 93 -12.68 0.67 5.76
C ARG A 93 -12.01 0.13 4.51
N LEU A 94 -10.85 -0.49 4.70
CA LEU A 94 -10.22 -1.30 3.66
C LEU A 94 -11.15 -2.50 3.37
N LYS A 95 -11.55 -2.66 2.11
CA LYS A 95 -12.36 -3.79 1.65
C LYS A 95 -11.50 -4.82 0.96
#